data_AF-A0A0R1KVF4-F1
#
_entry.id   AF-A0A0R1KVF4-F1
#
_cell.length_a   1.000
_cell.length_b   1.000
_cell.length_c   1.000
_cell.angle_alpha   90.00
_cell.angle_beta   90.00
_cell.angle_gamma   90.00
#
_symmetry.space_group_name_H-M   'P 1'
#
loop_
_entity.id
_entity.type
_entity.pdbx_description
1 polymer ?
#
loop_
_entity_poly.entity_id
_entity_poly.type
_entity_poly.pdbx_seq_one_letter_code
_entity_poly.pdbx_strand_id
1 'polypeptide(L)'
;MKVKESIGTKIIKHWFGIHGPLDEYKRMEIGRIATNAYMILAVYMLLSSVAAAFVANSNPGKALVWLIMGNVVMVGFVINIYLLIATNRAHIIDREIRASSRKQAIKKAIIRGIGLGIYVGVFMFFVKIVLDWFFDGTNPVQNMQRANTIWKAVESGLLFGVLMCGYDIFTTKVYKE
;
A
#
# COMPACT_ATOMS: atom_id res chain seq x y z
N MET A 1 16.91 -6.37 32.54
CA MET A 1 17.64 -6.57 31.27
C MET A 1 16.71 -6.24 30.11
N LYS A 2 17.09 -5.33 29.20
CA LYS A 2 16.32 -5.11 27.95
C LYS A 2 16.60 -6.29 27.02
N VAL A 3 15.65 -7.21 26.89
CA VAL A 3 15.72 -8.28 25.89
C VAL A 3 15.78 -7.61 24.52
N LYS A 4 16.86 -7.85 23.78
CA LYS A 4 17.08 -7.29 22.45
C LYS A 4 15.99 -7.82 21.52
N GLU A 5 15.15 -6.94 20.99
CA GLU A 5 14.09 -7.35 20.05
C GLU A 5 14.68 -8.07 18.83
N SER A 6 14.10 -9.22 18.48
CA SER A 6 14.40 -9.95 17.25
C SER A 6 14.16 -9.08 16.00
N ILE A 7 14.98 -9.29 14.96
CA ILE A 7 14.82 -8.64 13.65
C ILE A 7 13.41 -8.90 13.08
N GLY A 8 12.89 -10.13 13.24
CA GLY A 8 11.54 -10.48 12.78
C GLY A 8 10.46 -9.64 13.46
N THR A 9 10.58 -9.39 14.77
CA THR A 9 9.67 -8.52 15.52
C THR A 9 9.70 -7.09 14.98
N LYS A 10 10.88 -6.57 14.61
CA LYS A 10 10.99 -5.23 14.00
C LYS A 10 10.33 -5.15 12.63
N ILE A 11 10.53 -6.16 11.79
CA ILE A 11 9.91 -6.24 10.46
C ILE A 11 8.39 -6.26 10.58
N ILE A 12 7.84 -7.12 11.46
CA ILE A 12 6.40 -7.22 11.70
C ILE A 12 5.84 -5.89 12.21
N LYS A 13 6.48 -5.28 13.22
CA LYS A 13 6.07 -3.98 13.74
C LYS A 13 6.05 -2.90 12.68
N HIS A 14 7.06 -2.87 11.81
CA HIS A 14 7.14 -1.90 10.72
C HIS A 14 6.02 -2.12 9.69
N TRP A 15 5.83 -3.36 9.23
CA TRP A 15 4.81 -3.71 8.23
C TRP A 15 3.39 -3.48 8.71
N PHE A 16 3.09 -3.83 9.97
CA PHE A 16 1.76 -3.63 10.56
C PHE A 16 1.58 -2.26 11.21
N GLY A 17 2.59 -1.38 11.22
CA GLY A 17 2.47 -0.04 11.80
C GLY A 17 2.34 0.02 13.34
N ILE A 18 2.88 -0.96 14.05
CA ILE A 18 2.76 -1.08 15.51
C ILE A 18 3.85 -0.26 16.21
N HIS A 19 3.42 0.72 17.01
CA HIS A 19 4.33 1.66 17.69
C HIS A 19 4.71 1.24 19.13
N GLY A 20 3.97 0.30 19.74
CA GLY A 20 4.15 -0.16 21.12
C GLY A 20 4.87 -1.51 21.26
N PRO A 21 4.94 -2.10 22.48
CA PRO A 21 5.41 -3.48 22.65
C PRO A 21 4.48 -4.45 21.92
N LEU A 22 5.08 -5.49 21.32
CA LEU A 22 4.35 -6.57 20.65
C LEU A 22 4.02 -7.63 21.70
N ASP A 23 2.93 -7.41 22.42
CA ASP A 23 2.36 -8.33 23.42
C ASP A 23 1.72 -9.57 22.77
N GLU A 24 1.35 -10.55 23.60
CA GLU A 24 0.80 -11.83 23.13
C GLU A 24 -0.52 -11.66 22.39
N TYR A 25 -1.38 -10.75 22.85
CA TYR A 25 -2.65 -10.43 22.19
C TYR A 25 -2.42 -9.89 20.77
N LYS A 26 -1.53 -8.91 20.61
CA LYS A 26 -1.16 -8.36 19.30
C LYS A 26 -0.53 -9.41 18.40
N ARG A 27 0.29 -10.32 18.93
CA ARG A 27 0.87 -11.43 18.13
C ARG A 27 -0.21 -12.37 17.60
N MET A 28 -1.15 -12.75 18.45
CA MET A 28 -2.26 -13.62 18.08
C MET A 28 -3.13 -12.96 17.01
N GLU A 29 -3.47 -11.68 17.17
CA GLU A 29 -4.29 -10.97 16.18
C GLU A 29 -3.57 -10.74 14.85
N ILE A 30 -2.29 -10.40 14.87
CA ILE A 30 -1.47 -10.35 13.64
C ILE A 30 -1.48 -11.72 12.95
N GLY A 31 -1.33 -12.81 13.70
CA GLY A 31 -1.39 -14.16 13.15
C GLY A 31 -2.71 -14.44 12.45
N ARG A 32 -3.84 -14.11 13.08
CA ARG A 32 -5.18 -14.27 12.51
C ARG A 32 -5.37 -13.42 11.24
N ILE A 33 -4.99 -12.14 11.30
CA ILE A 33 -5.11 -11.21 10.18
C ILE A 33 -4.22 -11.65 9.01
N ALA A 34 -2.97 -12.02 9.27
CA ALA A 34 -2.03 -12.48 8.25
C ALA A 34 -2.50 -13.77 7.60
N THR A 35 -3.04 -14.72 8.38
CA THR A 35 -3.57 -15.98 7.86
C THR A 35 -4.77 -15.73 6.93
N ASN A 36 -5.69 -14.85 7.32
CA ASN A 36 -6.82 -14.48 6.46
C ASN A 36 -6.37 -13.78 5.17
N ALA A 37 -5.42 -12.84 5.26
CA ALA A 37 -4.85 -12.19 4.09
C ALA A 37 -4.18 -13.21 3.15
N TYR A 38 -3.44 -14.16 3.71
CA TYR A 38 -2.83 -15.26 2.96
C TYR A 38 -3.89 -16.12 2.27
N MET A 39 -4.98 -16.49 2.96
CA MET A 39 -6.07 -17.28 2.36
C MET A 39 -6.72 -16.57 1.17
N ILE A 40 -6.98 -15.26 1.30
CA ILE A 40 -7.51 -14.43 0.20
C ILE A 40 -6.54 -14.44 -0.99
N LEU A 41 -5.25 -14.23 -0.73
CA LEU A 41 -4.20 -14.26 -1.76
C LEU A 41 -4.05 -15.63 -2.42
N ALA A 42 -4.11 -16.71 -1.65
CA ALA A 42 -3.97 -18.07 -2.15
C ALA A 42 -5.10 -18.43 -3.12
N VAL A 43 -6.35 -18.15 -2.72
CA VAL A 43 -7.52 -18.36 -3.58
C VAL A 43 -7.43 -17.49 -4.85
N TYR A 44 -7.08 -16.21 -4.69
CA TYR A 44 -6.90 -15.32 -5.83
C TYR A 44 -5.80 -15.79 -6.80
N MET A 45 -4.66 -16.25 -6.30
CA MET A 45 -3.54 -16.70 -7.13
C MET A 45 -3.93 -17.92 -7.99
N LEU A 46 -4.68 -18.86 -7.40
CA LEU A 46 -5.18 -20.03 -8.13
C LEU A 46 -6.18 -19.60 -9.21
N LEU A 47 -7.18 -18.78 -8.85
CA LEU A 47 -8.22 -18.33 -9.78
C LEU A 47 -7.65 -17.47 -10.91
N SER A 48 -6.76 -16.53 -10.59
CA SER A 48 -6.14 -15.64 -11.58
C SER A 48 -5.23 -16.40 -12.53
N SER A 49 -4.49 -17.41 -12.05
CA SER A 49 -3.65 -18.27 -12.91
C SER A 49 -4.49 -19.11 -13.87
N VAL A 50 -5.59 -19.70 -13.39
CA VAL A 50 -6.52 -20.45 -14.25
C VAL A 50 -7.15 -19.52 -15.30
N ALA A 51 -7.63 -18.35 -14.89
CA ALA A 51 -8.19 -17.36 -15.81
C ALA A 51 -7.16 -16.92 -16.87
N ALA A 52 -5.91 -16.67 -16.47
CA ALA A 52 -4.84 -16.30 -17.39
C ALA A 52 -4.53 -17.42 -18.39
N ALA A 53 -4.55 -18.68 -17.97
CA ALA A 53 -4.34 -19.83 -18.87
C ALA A 53 -5.43 -19.90 -19.97
N PHE A 54 -6.70 -19.63 -19.63
CA PHE A 54 -7.76 -19.57 -20.64
C PHE A 54 -7.54 -18.44 -21.65
N VAL A 55 -7.15 -17.25 -21.20
CA VAL A 55 -6.89 -16.11 -22.10
C VAL A 55 -5.63 -16.33 -22.94
N ALA A 56 -4.62 -17.03 -22.39
CA ALA A 56 -3.35 -17.28 -23.06
C ALA A 56 -3.50 -18.10 -24.34
N ASN A 57 -4.51 -18.99 -24.40
CA ASN A 57 -4.81 -19.79 -25.60
C ASN A 57 -5.18 -18.92 -26.80
N SER A 58 -5.80 -17.76 -26.59
CA SER A 58 -6.19 -16.85 -27.68
C SER A 58 -5.19 -15.71 -27.86
N ASN A 59 -4.65 -15.15 -26.77
CA ASN A 59 -3.69 -14.05 -26.82
C ASN A 59 -2.75 -14.07 -25.61
N PRO A 60 -1.55 -14.68 -25.74
CA PRO A 60 -0.62 -14.85 -24.61
C PRO A 60 -0.08 -13.51 -24.08
N GLY A 61 0.15 -12.53 -24.97
CA GLY A 61 0.63 -11.20 -24.57
C GLY A 61 -0.38 -10.47 -23.68
N LYS A 62 -1.66 -10.48 -24.06
CA LYS A 62 -2.73 -9.89 -23.23
C LYS A 62 -2.88 -10.63 -21.91
N ALA A 63 -2.85 -11.96 -21.92
CA ALA A 63 -2.97 -12.75 -20.69
C ALA A 63 -1.91 -12.37 -19.66
N LEU A 64 -0.66 -12.22 -20.10
CA LEU A 64 0.45 -11.82 -19.24
C LEU A 64 0.26 -10.42 -18.65
N VAL A 65 -0.11 -9.44 -19.47
CA VAL A 65 -0.36 -8.06 -19.00
C VAL A 65 -1.50 -8.02 -17.97
N TRP A 66 -2.60 -8.70 -18.24
CA TRP A 66 -3.74 -8.76 -17.32
C TRP A 66 -3.40 -9.45 -16.01
N LEU A 67 -2.63 -10.55 -16.04
CA LEU A 67 -2.21 -11.26 -14.83
C LEU A 67 -1.30 -10.38 -13.96
N ILE A 68 -0.32 -9.70 -14.57
CA ILE A 68 0.57 -8.78 -13.84
C ILE A 68 -0.23 -7.63 -13.22
N MET A 69 -1.09 -6.97 -14.00
CA MET A 69 -1.91 -5.86 -13.51
C MET A 69 -2.86 -6.31 -12.40
N GLY A 70 -3.49 -7.49 -12.55
CA GLY A 70 -4.33 -8.08 -11.52
C GLY A 70 -3.57 -8.29 -10.21
N ASN A 71 -2.35 -8.83 -10.28
CA ASN A 71 -1.53 -9.08 -9.09
C ASN A 71 -1.13 -7.78 -8.39
N VAL A 72 -0.76 -6.75 -9.16
CA VAL A 72 -0.45 -5.43 -8.62
C VAL A 72 -1.66 -4.84 -7.91
N VAL A 73 -2.86 -4.94 -8.50
CA VAL A 73 -4.09 -4.44 -7.88
C VAL A 73 -4.45 -5.22 -6.61
N MET A 74 -4.35 -6.55 -6.67
CA MET A 74 -4.73 -7.41 -5.56
C MET A 74 -3.82 -7.19 -4.34
N VAL A 75 -2.50 -7.20 -4.54
CA VAL A 75 -1.55 -6.98 -3.45
C VAL A 75 -1.54 -5.52 -3.03
N GLY A 76 -1.43 -4.61 -4.00
CA GLY A 76 -1.25 -3.17 -3.76
C GLY A 76 -2.46 -2.50 -3.10
N PHE A 77 -3.68 -2.92 -3.47
CA PHE A 77 -4.90 -2.30 -2.95
C PHE A 77 -5.71 -3.25 -2.09
N VAL A 78 -6.17 -4.38 -2.62
CA VAL A 78 -7.17 -5.23 -1.93
C VAL A 78 -6.64 -5.74 -0.59
N ILE A 79 -5.44 -6.31 -0.58
CA ILE A 79 -4.83 -6.85 0.64
C ILE A 79 -4.44 -5.73 1.61
N ASN A 80 -3.88 -4.63 1.13
CA ASN A 80 -3.52 -3.50 2.00
C ASN A 80 -4.75 -2.84 2.64
N ILE A 81 -5.86 -2.71 1.91
CA ILE A 81 -7.14 -2.23 2.46
C ILE A 81 -7.68 -3.22 3.50
N TYR A 82 -7.64 -4.52 3.22
CA TYR A 82 -8.02 -5.54 4.19
C TYR A 82 -7.20 -5.43 5.48
N LEU A 83 -5.87 -5.36 5.35
CA LEU A 83 -4.96 -5.21 6.49
C LEU A 83 -5.30 -3.95 7.29
N LEU A 84 -5.50 -2.81 6.63
CA LEU A 84 -5.91 -1.58 7.30
C LEU A 84 -7.20 -1.74 8.11
N ILE A 85 -8.24 -2.30 7.50
CA ILE A 85 -9.54 -2.48 8.17
C ILE A 85 -9.41 -3.45 9.34
N ALA A 86 -8.75 -4.59 9.14
CA ALA A 86 -8.63 -5.64 10.14
C ALA A 86 -7.76 -5.21 11.34
N THR A 87 -6.63 -4.55 11.07
CA THR A 87 -5.72 -4.05 12.10
C THR A 87 -6.33 -2.91 12.91
N ASN A 88 -7.10 -2.01 12.27
CA ASN A 88 -7.82 -0.95 12.97
C ASN A 88 -8.98 -1.51 13.82
N ARG A 89 -9.73 -2.49 13.32
CA ARG A 89 -10.77 -3.20 14.10
C ARG A 89 -10.20 -3.96 15.30
N ALA A 90 -9.00 -4.49 15.18
CA ALA A 90 -8.31 -5.17 16.27
C ALA A 90 -7.62 -4.21 17.27
N HIS A 91 -7.68 -2.90 17.02
CA HIS A 91 -7.06 -1.85 17.85
C HIS A 91 -5.54 -2.04 18.07
N ILE A 92 -4.85 -2.79 17.20
CA ILE A 92 -3.42 -3.11 17.39
C ILE A 92 -2.47 -2.01 16.90
N ILE A 93 -2.98 -1.12 16.03
CA ILE A 93 -2.24 0.03 15.46
C ILE A 93 -2.59 1.37 16.12
N ASP A 94 -3.47 1.35 17.13
CA ASP A 94 -3.96 2.55 17.76
C ASP A 94 -2.81 3.33 18.38
N ARG A 95 -2.68 4.59 17.96
CA ARG A 95 -1.73 5.53 18.53
C ARG A 95 -2.50 6.48 19.43
N GLU A 96 -2.41 6.27 20.73
CA GLU A 96 -3.00 7.18 21.71
C GLU A 96 -2.25 8.51 21.66
N ILE A 97 -2.97 9.57 21.30
CA ILE A 97 -2.45 10.94 21.31
C ILE A 97 -3.40 11.80 22.15
N ARG A 98 -2.83 12.60 23.07
CA ARG A 98 -3.57 13.54 23.92
C ARG A 98 -4.36 14.54 23.07
N ALA A 99 -5.59 14.88 23.47
CA ALA A 99 -6.49 15.75 22.72
C ALA A 99 -5.89 17.11 22.32
N SER A 100 -5.00 17.68 23.15
CA SER A 100 -4.28 18.94 22.88
C SER A 100 -3.34 18.87 21.66
N SER A 101 -2.90 17.68 21.27
CA SER A 101 -1.96 17.46 20.15
C SER A 101 -2.63 17.06 18.84
N ARG A 102 -3.98 16.99 18.78
CA ARG A 102 -4.73 16.57 17.58
C ARG A 102 -4.41 17.44 16.36
N LYS A 103 -4.38 18.77 16.54
CA LYS A 103 -4.04 19.70 15.43
C LYS A 103 -2.62 19.49 14.91
N GLN A 104 -1.66 19.17 15.78
CA GLN A 104 -0.29 18.85 15.37
C GLN A 104 -0.21 17.49 14.67
N ALA A 105 -0.96 16.49 15.12
CA ALA A 105 -1.04 15.18 14.45
C ALA A 105 -1.60 15.31 13.02
N ILE A 106 -2.67 16.09 12.82
CA ILE A 106 -3.24 16.35 11.49
C ILE A 106 -2.24 17.08 10.59
N LYS A 107 -1.57 18.13 11.09
CA LYS A 107 -0.53 18.83 10.31
C LYS A 107 0.60 17.89 9.89
N LYS A 108 1.04 17.01 10.79
CA LYS A 108 2.09 16.02 10.50
C LYS A 108 1.62 14.98 9.47
N ALA A 109 0.37 14.53 9.55
CA ALA A 109 -0.24 13.63 8.58
C ALA A 109 -0.29 14.27 7.18
N ILE A 110 -0.69 15.55 7.08
CA ILE A 110 -0.73 16.28 5.81
C ILE A 110 0.68 16.40 5.21
N ILE A 111 1.68 16.82 6.00
CA ILE A 111 3.06 16.98 5.50
C ILE A 111 3.61 15.63 5.01
N ARG A 112 3.35 14.55 5.75
CA ARG A 112 3.76 13.20 5.36
C ARG A 112 3.02 12.73 4.10
N GLY A 113 1.72 12.97 4.01
CA GLY A 113 0.90 12.65 2.84
C GLY A 113 1.38 13.38 1.59
N ILE A 114 1.71 14.66 1.69
CA ILE A 114 2.30 15.44 0.58
C ILE A 114 3.64 14.83 0.16
N GLY A 115 4.54 14.55 1.10
CA GLY A 115 5.84 13.95 0.79
C GLY A 115 5.72 12.59 0.09
N LEU A 116 4.82 11.73 0.57
CA LEU A 116 4.54 10.42 -0.03
C LEU A 116 3.85 10.55 -1.40
N GLY A 117 2.94 11.52 -1.56
CA GLY A 117 2.29 11.80 -2.84
C GLY A 117 3.28 12.27 -3.91
N ILE A 118 4.21 13.16 -3.55
CA ILE A 118 5.30 13.58 -4.44
C ILE A 118 6.19 12.39 -4.81
N TYR A 119 6.60 11.59 -3.81
CA TYR A 119 7.42 10.40 -4.04
C TYR A 119 6.77 9.41 -5.01
N VAL A 120 5.49 9.07 -4.78
CA VAL A 120 4.75 8.15 -5.65
C VAL A 120 4.50 8.75 -7.02
N GLY A 121 4.17 10.04 -7.13
CA GLY A 121 3.99 10.71 -8.41
C GLY A 121 5.27 10.66 -9.27
N VAL A 122 6.42 10.96 -8.66
CA VAL A 122 7.73 10.87 -9.34
C VAL A 122 8.04 9.42 -9.73
N PHE A 123 7.80 8.46 -8.83
CA PHE A 123 8.02 7.04 -9.12
C PHE A 123 7.15 6.55 -10.29
N MET A 124 5.85 6.88 -10.27
CA MET A 124 4.90 6.51 -11.33
C MET A 124 5.22 7.17 -12.68
N PHE A 125 5.78 8.37 -12.67
CA PHE A 125 6.29 9.02 -13.87
C PHE A 125 7.35 8.16 -14.57
N PHE A 126 8.36 7.70 -13.82
CA PHE A 126 9.41 6.84 -14.36
C PHE A 126 8.88 5.47 -14.79
N VAL A 127 8.04 4.84 -13.97
CA VAL A 127 7.42 3.55 -14.32
C VAL A 127 6.66 3.65 -15.64
N LYS A 128 5.84 4.70 -15.81
CA LYS A 128 5.08 4.90 -17.05
C LYS A 128 5.99 5.07 -18.27
N ILE A 129 7.08 5.85 -18.15
CA ILE A 129 8.04 6.01 -19.25
C ILE A 129 8.68 4.67 -19.63
N VAL A 130 9.07 3.85 -18.64
CA VAL A 130 9.65 2.53 -18.87
C VAL A 130 8.65 1.59 -19.53
N LEU A 131 7.40 1.59 -19.08
CA LEU A 131 6.34 0.76 -19.66
C LEU A 131 6.03 1.17 -21.10
N ASP A 132 5.83 2.45 -21.36
CA ASP A 132 5.55 2.98 -22.71
C ASP A 132 6.74 2.73 -23.67
N TRP A 133 7.98 2.69 -23.15
CA TRP A 133 9.15 2.29 -23.95
C TRP A 133 9.18 0.79 -24.24
N PHE A 134 8.90 -0.03 -23.23
CA PHE A 134 8.97 -1.48 -23.34
C PHE A 134 7.83 -2.09 -24.18
N PHE A 135 6.62 -1.59 -24.02
CA PHE A 135 5.44 -2.14 -24.70
C PHE A 135 5.12 -1.43 -26.02
N ASP A 136 5.24 -0.10 -26.07
CA ASP A 136 4.85 0.69 -27.24
C ASP A 136 6.03 1.15 -28.10
N GLY A 137 7.28 0.83 -27.69
CA GLY A 137 8.49 1.23 -28.40
C GLY A 137 8.71 2.75 -28.46
N THR A 138 8.04 3.51 -27.61
CA THR A 138 8.09 4.98 -27.65
C THR A 138 9.46 5.51 -27.23
N ASN A 139 9.90 6.63 -27.82
CA ASN A 139 11.15 7.25 -27.40
C ASN A 139 10.99 7.80 -25.96
N PRO A 140 11.78 7.31 -24.98
CA PRO A 140 11.58 7.66 -23.58
C PRO A 140 11.79 9.16 -23.33
N VAL A 141 12.75 9.79 -24.01
CA VAL A 141 13.06 11.23 -23.84
C VAL A 141 11.89 12.11 -24.29
N GLN A 142 11.29 11.80 -25.44
CA GLN A 142 10.11 12.51 -25.92
C GLN A 142 8.89 12.27 -25.01
N ASN A 143 8.75 11.07 -24.47
CA ASN A 143 7.62 10.74 -23.60
C ASN A 143 7.72 11.43 -22.22
N MET A 144 8.94 11.73 -21.73
CA MET A 144 9.13 12.54 -20.51
C MET A 144 8.56 13.95 -20.65
N GLN A 145 8.66 14.53 -21.85
CA GLN A 145 8.24 15.91 -22.13
C GLN A 145 6.74 16.03 -22.43
N ARG A 146 6.02 14.91 -22.55
CA ARG A 146 4.58 14.93 -22.85
C ARG A 146 3.78 15.38 -21.63
N ALA A 147 2.98 16.43 -21.83
CA ALA A 147 2.07 16.96 -20.83
C ALA A 147 1.13 15.89 -20.24
N ASN A 148 0.68 14.93 -21.06
CA ASN A 148 -0.19 13.84 -20.59
C ASN A 148 0.54 12.90 -19.59
N THR A 149 1.81 12.58 -19.83
CA THR A 149 2.59 11.70 -18.93
C THR A 149 2.85 12.40 -17.59
N ILE A 150 3.14 13.71 -17.62
CA ILE A 150 3.30 14.53 -16.42
C ILE A 150 1.97 14.64 -15.66
N TRP A 151 0.87 14.93 -16.37
CA TRP A 151 -0.45 15.06 -15.74
C TRP A 151 -0.89 13.76 -15.06
N LYS A 152 -0.69 12.61 -15.71
CA LYS A 152 -1.00 11.29 -15.13
C LYS A 152 -0.16 10.98 -13.89
N ALA A 153 1.11 11.37 -13.89
CA ALA A 153 1.97 11.24 -12.71
C ALA A 153 1.47 12.12 -11.56
N VAL A 154 1.10 13.38 -11.83
CA VAL A 154 0.54 14.30 -10.83
C VAL A 154 -0.78 13.76 -10.26
N GLU A 155 -1.67 13.27 -11.11
CA GLU A 155 -2.94 12.65 -10.71
C GLU A 155 -2.70 11.48 -9.74
N SER A 156 -1.77 10.58 -10.08
CA SER A 156 -1.42 9.43 -9.25
C SER A 156 -0.83 9.83 -7.89
N GLY A 157 0.06 10.82 -7.87
CA GLY A 157 0.69 11.32 -6.65
C GLY A 157 -0.32 12.03 -5.74
N LEU A 158 -1.23 12.81 -6.32
CA LEU A 158 -2.25 13.54 -5.57
C LEU A 158 -3.26 12.58 -4.94
N LEU A 159 -3.76 11.59 -5.71
CA LEU A 159 -4.63 10.54 -5.20
C LEU A 159 -3.97 9.79 -4.04
N PHE A 160 -2.71 9.36 -4.21
CA PHE A 160 -1.99 8.63 -3.17
C PHE A 160 -1.74 9.47 -1.92
N GLY A 161 -1.35 10.74 -2.08
CA GLY A 161 -1.11 11.65 -0.96
C GLY A 161 -2.37 11.92 -0.13
N VAL A 162 -3.53 12.07 -0.79
CA VAL A 162 -4.83 12.22 -0.11
C VAL A 162 -5.20 10.95 0.65
N LEU A 163 -5.04 9.78 0.02
CA LEU A 163 -5.30 8.48 0.67
C LEU A 163 -4.43 8.28 1.91
N MET A 164 -3.14 8.60 1.84
CA MET A 164 -2.22 8.48 2.97
C MET A 164 -2.53 9.47 4.09
N CYS A 165 -2.93 10.71 3.74
CA CYS A 165 -3.39 11.66 4.75
C CYS A 165 -4.66 11.15 5.45
N GLY A 166 -5.61 10.59 4.69
CA GLY A 166 -6.79 9.94 5.25
C GLY A 166 -6.43 8.79 6.19
N TYR A 167 -5.54 7.89 5.76
CA TYR A 167 -5.03 6.77 6.55
C TYR A 167 -4.47 7.23 7.91
N ASP A 168 -3.57 8.20 7.91
CA ASP A 168 -2.94 8.71 9.15
C ASP A 168 -3.97 9.38 10.06
N ILE A 169 -5.00 10.02 9.51
CA ILE A 169 -6.11 10.60 10.29
C ILE A 169 -7.01 9.52 10.89
N PHE A 170 -7.40 8.50 10.11
CA PHE A 170 -8.26 7.41 10.57
C PHE A 170 -7.60 6.54 11.65
N THR A 171 -6.28 6.40 11.60
CA THR A 171 -5.50 5.63 12.60
C THR A 171 -5.16 6.45 13.84
N THR A 172 -5.30 7.77 13.80
CA THR A 172 -5.10 8.65 14.97
C THR A 172 -6.38 8.74 15.80
N LYS A 173 -6.51 7.92 16.83
CA LYS A 173 -7.61 8.00 17.82
C LYS A 173 -7.27 9.01 18.91
N VAL A 174 -8.20 9.94 19.16
CA VAL A 174 -8.02 11.03 20.14
C VAL A 174 -8.78 10.69 21.41
N TYR A 175 -8.05 10.55 22.50
CA TYR A 175 -8.64 10.31 23.82
C TYR A 175 -9.00 11.66 24.48
N LYS A 176 -10.22 11.79 24.98
CA LYS A 176 -10.59 12.86 25.92
C LYS A 176 -10.43 12.28 27.32
N GLU A 177 -9.59 12.92 28.15
CA GLU A 177 -9.66 12.76 29.60
C GLU A 177 -11.06 13.15 30.10
#